data_AF-A0A965MWG2-F1
#
_entry.id   AF-A0A965MWG2-F1
#
_cell.length_a   1.000
_cell.length_b   1.000
_cell.length_c   1.000
_cell.angle_alpha   90.00
_cell.angle_beta   90.00
_cell.angle_gamma   90.00
#
_symmetry.space_group_name_H-M   'P 1'
#
loop_
_entity.id
_entity.type
_entity.pdbx_description
1 polymer ?
#
loop_
_entity_poly.entity_id
_entity_poly.type
_entity_poly.pdbx_seq_one_letter_code
_entity_poly.pdbx_strand_id
1 'polypeptide(L)'
;MTNILEAIVNIANLPILEVNELTFGNNRATNVGDGLEVFVKDAFSDNLTTVDNAEKIVKYSQVFSYEGSQTRPPDLMILGGDSIEVKKTETISSELQLNSSHPKSKLFSTSHLINNHCRNCEVWTEKDIIYAIGHVPKNSKTLSSLWLIYGSIYAADEDVYTGLKSTITESLENTPEIDFSETKELGRVNFVDPLKITNMRIRGMWLLQPPVKVYDYVYQYSNNLKFQLVAIIPIKKYNSFPIESRNKIEGLDDENLNIEDIKVKNPNTLC
;
A
#
# COMPACT_ATOMS: atom_id res chain seq x y z
N MET A 1 -2.09 -14.47 -15.49
CA MET A 1 -1.67 -13.13 -15.01
C MET A 1 -1.99 -13.08 -13.53
N THR A 2 -1.02 -12.70 -12.68
CA THR A 2 -1.23 -12.70 -11.22
C THR A 2 -2.23 -11.63 -10.78
N ASN A 3 -2.77 -11.76 -9.58
CA ASN A 3 -3.65 -10.80 -8.93
C ASN A 3 -3.69 -11.07 -7.41
N ILE A 4 -4.46 -10.27 -6.67
CA ILE A 4 -4.59 -10.40 -5.21
C ILE A 4 -5.08 -11.79 -4.77
N LEU A 5 -5.95 -12.46 -5.54
CA LEU A 5 -6.46 -13.79 -5.18
C LEU A 5 -5.35 -14.85 -5.28
N GLU A 6 -4.52 -14.78 -6.33
CA GLU A 6 -3.34 -15.64 -6.46
C GLU A 6 -2.37 -15.42 -5.30
N ALA A 7 -2.14 -14.16 -4.89
CA ALA A 7 -1.29 -13.86 -3.73
C ALA A 7 -1.86 -14.45 -2.42
N ILE A 8 -3.17 -14.38 -2.20
CA ILE A 8 -3.83 -14.99 -1.04
C ILE A 8 -3.66 -16.51 -1.06
N VAL A 9 -3.90 -17.16 -2.20
CA VAL A 9 -3.74 -18.60 -2.39
C VAL A 9 -2.28 -19.02 -2.12
N ASN A 10 -1.32 -18.27 -2.63
CA ASN A 10 0.10 -18.54 -2.41
C ASN A 10 0.49 -18.45 -0.92
N ILE A 11 -0.08 -17.50 -0.18
CA ILE A 11 0.14 -17.37 1.27
C ILE A 11 -0.56 -18.50 2.04
N ALA A 12 -1.80 -18.83 1.70
CA ALA A 12 -2.58 -19.87 2.36
C ALA A 12 -1.94 -21.26 2.21
N ASN A 13 -1.34 -21.55 1.05
CA ASN A 13 -0.67 -22.82 0.78
C ASN A 13 0.72 -22.96 1.42
N LEU A 14 1.16 -22.02 2.26
CA LEU A 14 2.45 -22.15 2.93
C LEU A 14 2.42 -23.33 3.92
N PRO A 15 3.25 -24.38 3.73
CA PRO A 15 3.13 -25.65 4.46
C PRO A 15 3.21 -25.53 5.99
N ILE A 16 3.88 -24.49 6.48
CA ILE A 16 3.92 -24.12 7.88
C ILE A 16 4.04 -22.59 7.93
N LEU A 17 3.00 -21.88 8.39
CA LEU A 17 3.10 -20.51 8.88
C LEU A 17 3.84 -20.46 10.24
N GLU A 18 4.82 -21.33 10.45
CA GLU A 18 6.01 -20.90 11.17
C GLU A 18 6.58 -19.86 10.24
N VAL A 19 6.17 -18.61 10.44
CA VAL A 19 6.97 -17.45 10.09
C VAL A 19 8.30 -17.73 10.77
N ASN A 20 9.16 -18.46 10.06
CA ASN A 20 10.35 -19.16 10.58
C ASN A 20 11.41 -18.09 10.75
N GLU A 21 11.10 -17.18 11.68
CA GLU A 21 11.53 -15.80 11.64
C GLU A 21 11.13 -15.17 10.27
N LEU A 22 10.96 -13.86 10.15
CA LEU A 22 11.52 -13.22 8.97
C LEU A 22 13.04 -13.40 9.11
N THR A 23 13.57 -14.62 8.97
CA THR A 23 14.93 -14.80 8.50
C THR A 23 14.84 -14.58 7.01
N PHE A 24 14.92 -13.29 6.66
CA PHE A 24 15.82 -12.87 5.60
C PHE A 24 16.96 -13.89 5.58
N GLY A 25 17.05 -14.70 4.51
CA GLY A 25 17.98 -15.82 4.46
C GLY A 25 19.33 -15.39 5.03
N ASN A 26 20.00 -16.29 5.74
CA ASN A 26 21.21 -16.07 6.57
C ASN A 26 22.38 -15.32 5.90
N ASN A 27 22.23 -14.79 4.70
CA ASN A 27 23.08 -13.78 4.09
C ASN A 27 22.24 -12.70 3.37
N ARG A 28 21.97 -11.56 4.04
CA ARG A 28 22.21 -10.19 3.54
C ARG A 28 21.47 -9.09 4.35
N ALA A 29 22.29 -8.28 5.01
CA ALA A 29 22.27 -6.80 5.00
C ALA A 29 20.94 -6.04 5.23
N THR A 30 20.81 -5.50 6.45
CA THR A 30 20.50 -4.08 6.73
C THR A 30 19.36 -3.42 5.95
N ASN A 31 18.11 -3.79 6.23
CA ASN A 31 17.01 -2.86 6.50
C ASN A 31 15.74 -3.64 6.87
N VAL A 32 15.22 -3.43 8.07
CA VAL A 32 14.03 -4.12 8.61
C VAL A 32 12.72 -3.66 7.92
N GLY A 33 12.79 -2.71 6.97
CA GLY A 33 11.67 -2.30 6.10
C GLY A 33 11.49 -3.22 4.89
N ASP A 34 12.59 -3.71 4.32
CA ASP A 34 12.62 -4.41 3.04
C ASP A 34 11.94 -5.79 3.09
N GLY A 35 11.77 -6.38 4.28
CA GLY A 35 11.25 -7.74 4.43
C GLY A 35 9.78 -7.91 4.10
N LEU A 36 8.96 -6.92 4.45
CA LEU A 36 7.54 -6.96 4.12
C LEU A 36 7.33 -6.75 2.62
N GLU A 37 8.08 -5.83 2.01
CA GLU A 37 8.03 -5.61 0.56
C GLU A 37 8.43 -6.87 -0.20
N VAL A 38 9.54 -7.51 0.20
CA VAL A 38 9.97 -8.80 -0.39
C VAL A 38 8.91 -9.88 -0.19
N PHE A 39 8.33 -10.02 1.01
CA PHE A 39 7.26 -10.99 1.25
C PHE A 39 6.05 -10.76 0.35
N VAL A 40 5.60 -9.51 0.20
CA VAL A 40 4.50 -9.14 -0.69
C VAL A 40 4.87 -9.45 -2.15
N LYS A 41 6.08 -9.10 -2.59
CA LYS A 41 6.57 -9.47 -3.94
C LYS A 41 6.55 -10.97 -4.15
N ASP A 42 7.06 -11.73 -3.18
CA ASP A 42 7.11 -13.19 -3.22
C ASP A 42 5.69 -13.78 -3.32
N ALA A 43 4.75 -13.26 -2.52
CA ALA A 43 3.36 -13.70 -2.53
C ALA A 43 2.69 -13.47 -3.90
N PHE A 44 2.87 -12.30 -4.51
CA PHE A 44 2.28 -11.98 -5.81
C PHE A 44 2.98 -12.68 -6.99
N SER A 45 4.19 -13.20 -6.81
CA SER A 45 4.99 -13.84 -7.87
C SER A 45 5.22 -15.34 -7.71
N ASP A 46 4.53 -15.98 -6.77
CA ASP A 46 4.67 -17.41 -6.46
C ASP A 46 6.14 -17.79 -6.16
N ASN A 47 6.73 -17.02 -5.25
CA ASN A 47 8.15 -17.12 -4.88
C ASN A 47 8.37 -17.37 -3.37
N LEU A 48 7.30 -17.57 -2.60
CA LEU A 48 7.38 -17.71 -1.14
C LEU A 48 8.23 -18.92 -0.70
N THR A 49 8.30 -19.97 -1.52
CA THR A 49 9.10 -21.18 -1.27
C THR A 49 10.34 -21.28 -2.17
N THR A 50 10.51 -20.36 -3.13
CA THR A 50 11.68 -20.33 -4.01
C THR A 50 12.92 -19.89 -3.21
N VAL A 51 13.98 -20.71 -3.23
CA VAL A 51 15.23 -20.42 -2.51
C VAL A 51 16.24 -19.67 -3.37
N ASP A 52 16.29 -19.96 -4.68
CA ASP A 52 17.25 -19.33 -5.59
C ASP A 52 16.83 -17.90 -5.93
N ASN A 53 17.67 -16.94 -5.55
CA ASN A 53 17.46 -15.52 -5.85
C ASN A 53 17.43 -15.23 -7.36
N ALA A 54 18.17 -15.98 -8.18
CA ALA A 54 18.14 -15.77 -9.63
C ALA A 54 16.77 -16.15 -10.21
N GLU A 55 16.20 -17.26 -9.74
CA GLU A 55 14.84 -17.68 -10.11
C GLU A 55 13.79 -16.65 -9.66
N LYS A 56 13.91 -16.13 -8.43
CA LYS A 56 13.01 -15.07 -7.94
C LYS A 56 13.01 -13.84 -8.85
N ILE A 57 14.19 -13.35 -9.23
CA ILE A 57 14.33 -12.17 -10.09
C ILE A 57 13.66 -12.40 -11.45
N VAL A 58 13.79 -13.60 -12.02
CA VAL A 58 13.13 -13.94 -13.30
C VAL A 58 11.60 -13.88 -13.13
N LYS A 59 11.05 -14.50 -12.08
CA LYS A 59 9.61 -14.45 -11.81
C LYS A 59 9.10 -13.03 -11.52
N TYR A 60 9.86 -12.21 -10.79
CA TYR A 60 9.52 -10.80 -10.58
C TYR A 60 9.39 -10.06 -11.91
N SER A 61 10.35 -10.23 -12.83
CA SER A 61 10.34 -9.58 -14.14
C SER A 61 9.18 -10.01 -15.05
N GLN A 62 8.61 -11.19 -14.80
CA GLN A 62 7.44 -11.69 -15.53
C GLN A 62 6.12 -11.16 -14.97
N VAL A 63 6.11 -10.81 -13.69
CA VAL A 63 4.93 -10.41 -12.94
C VAL A 63 4.77 -8.90 -12.86
N PHE A 64 5.86 -8.16 -12.59
CA PHE A 64 5.81 -6.74 -12.32
C PHE A 64 6.28 -5.93 -13.52
N SER A 65 5.50 -4.92 -13.90
CA SER A 65 5.92 -3.89 -14.86
C SER A 65 6.81 -2.84 -14.19
N TYR A 66 6.61 -2.62 -12.89
CA TYR A 66 7.34 -1.62 -12.12
C TYR A 66 7.63 -2.09 -10.69
N GLU A 67 8.83 -1.78 -10.23
CA GLU A 67 9.28 -1.93 -8.85
C GLU A 67 9.70 -0.54 -8.33
N GLY A 68 9.15 -0.20 -7.17
CA GLY A 68 9.08 1.14 -6.60
C GLY A 68 10.40 1.80 -6.24
N SER A 69 10.28 3.01 -5.72
CA SER A 69 11.39 3.75 -5.11
C SER A 69 10.96 4.26 -3.74
N GLN A 70 11.88 4.33 -2.78
CA GLN A 70 11.59 4.71 -1.37
C GLN A 70 10.81 6.02 -1.16
N THR A 71 10.69 6.87 -2.17
CA THR A 71 10.16 8.23 -2.03
C THR A 71 8.86 8.49 -2.80
N ARG A 72 8.42 7.57 -3.68
CA ARG A 72 7.27 7.81 -4.55
C ARG A 72 6.46 6.54 -4.77
N PRO A 73 5.11 6.63 -4.70
CA PRO A 73 4.24 5.50 -4.99
C PRO A 73 4.22 5.17 -6.49
N PRO A 74 3.76 3.96 -6.86
CA PRO A 74 3.50 2.83 -5.97
C PRO A 74 4.80 2.07 -5.64
N ASP A 75 4.75 1.17 -4.67
CA ASP A 75 5.87 0.27 -4.36
C ASP A 75 6.01 -0.84 -5.40
N LEU A 76 4.90 -1.31 -6.00
CA LEU A 76 4.91 -2.29 -7.09
C LEU A 76 3.79 -2.00 -8.11
N MET A 77 3.97 -2.44 -9.35
CA MET A 77 2.89 -2.55 -10.33
C MET A 77 2.93 -3.91 -11.00
N ILE A 78 1.81 -4.62 -10.94
CA ILE A 78 1.61 -5.87 -11.69
C ILE A 78 1.44 -5.51 -13.17
N LEU A 79 2.15 -6.20 -14.05
CA LEU A 79 2.05 -6.04 -15.49
C LEU A 79 0.60 -6.31 -15.95
N GLY A 80 -0.04 -5.31 -16.57
CA GLY A 80 -1.44 -5.37 -16.97
C GLY A 80 -2.45 -5.42 -15.81
N GLY A 81 -1.99 -5.28 -14.56
CA GLY A 81 -2.81 -5.44 -13.35
C GLY A 81 -2.75 -4.24 -12.41
N ASP A 82 -2.98 -4.50 -11.13
CA ASP A 82 -3.09 -3.49 -10.09
C ASP A 82 -1.72 -2.97 -9.63
N SER A 83 -1.72 -1.80 -9.00
CA SER A 83 -0.58 -1.29 -8.25
C SER A 83 -0.67 -1.71 -6.78
N ILE A 84 0.47 -1.78 -6.09
CA ILE A 84 0.55 -2.19 -4.67
C ILE A 84 1.36 -1.14 -3.92
N GLU A 85 0.83 -0.69 -2.80
CA GLU A 85 1.49 0.17 -1.83
C GLU A 85 1.66 -0.60 -0.51
N VAL A 86 2.89 -0.84 -0.12
CA VAL A 86 3.25 -1.60 1.06
C VAL A 86 3.47 -0.64 2.23
N LYS A 87 2.92 -0.97 3.40
CA LYS A 87 3.23 -0.25 4.64
C LYS A 87 3.40 -1.24 5.78
N LYS A 88 4.45 -1.02 6.56
CA LYS A 88 4.71 -1.75 7.80
C LYS A 88 4.26 -0.92 8.99
N THR A 89 3.58 -1.55 9.94
CA THR A 89 3.37 -1.00 11.28
C THR A 89 3.95 -1.92 12.34
N GLU A 90 4.47 -1.34 13.42
CA GLU A 90 4.91 -2.07 14.62
C GLU A 90 3.82 -2.17 15.69
N THR A 91 2.84 -1.27 15.64
CA THR A 91 1.69 -1.24 16.55
C THR A 91 0.43 -1.27 15.72
N ILE A 92 -0.38 -2.32 15.87
CA ILE A 92 -1.54 -2.54 14.99
C ILE A 92 -2.52 -1.36 14.94
N SER A 93 -2.64 -0.60 16.04
CA SER A 93 -3.54 0.53 16.18
C SER A 93 -2.94 1.89 15.79
N SER A 94 -1.67 1.96 15.40
CA SER A 94 -1.02 3.23 15.04
C SER A 94 -1.44 3.70 13.65
N GLU A 95 -1.56 5.02 13.49
CA GLU A 95 -1.81 5.64 12.19
C GLU A 95 -0.68 5.34 11.21
N LEU A 96 -1.04 5.14 9.95
CA LEU A 96 -0.13 4.96 8.85
C LEU A 96 0.31 6.35 8.36
N GLN A 97 1.60 6.63 8.46
CA GLN A 97 2.17 7.89 7.99
C GLN A 97 2.45 7.82 6.49
N LEU A 98 1.94 8.80 5.74
CA LEU A 98 2.22 8.98 4.31
C LEU A 98 2.93 10.32 4.10
N ASN A 99 4.25 10.24 3.90
CA ASN A 99 5.15 11.39 3.90
C ASN A 99 5.38 12.05 2.53
N SER A 100 4.99 11.38 1.45
CA SER A 100 5.27 11.84 0.07
C SER A 100 4.03 12.07 -0.78
N SER A 101 2.86 11.58 -0.34
CA SER A 101 1.59 11.73 -1.06
C SER A 101 0.41 11.57 -0.12
N HIS A 102 -0.74 12.13 -0.50
CA HIS A 102 -2.03 11.83 0.11
C HIS A 102 -2.41 10.34 -0.10
N PRO A 103 -3.33 9.78 0.71
CA PRO A 103 -3.94 8.48 0.44
C PRO A 103 -4.62 8.45 -0.93
N LYS A 104 -4.45 7.38 -1.70
CA LYS A 104 -4.91 7.27 -3.07
C LYS A 104 -6.01 6.23 -3.18
N SER A 105 -7.17 6.60 -3.70
CA SER A 105 -8.17 5.61 -4.09
C SER A 105 -7.73 4.81 -5.32
N LYS A 106 -7.02 5.47 -6.24
CA LYS A 106 -6.46 4.93 -7.48
C LYS A 106 -5.16 5.62 -7.88
N LEU A 107 -4.45 5.00 -8.81
CA LEU A 107 -3.24 5.56 -9.42
C LEU A 107 -3.53 6.01 -10.85
N PHE A 108 -3.03 7.20 -11.22
CA PHE A 108 -3.17 7.74 -12.56
C PHE A 108 -1.80 7.98 -13.19
N SER A 109 -1.64 7.61 -14.46
CA SER A 109 -0.38 7.81 -15.18
C SER A 109 -0.05 9.29 -15.37
N THR A 110 -1.03 10.18 -15.24
CA THR A 110 -0.86 11.64 -15.27
C THR A 110 -0.25 12.21 -13.99
N SER A 111 -0.38 11.53 -12.84
CA SER A 111 -0.04 12.07 -11.51
C SER A 111 1.40 12.55 -11.39
N HIS A 112 1.62 13.79 -10.93
CA HIS A 112 2.98 14.34 -10.74
C HIS A 112 3.75 13.71 -9.57
N LEU A 113 3.09 12.87 -8.78
CA LEU A 113 3.64 12.23 -7.58
C LEU A 113 4.32 10.88 -7.87
N ILE A 114 4.10 10.29 -9.04
CA ILE A 114 4.84 9.10 -9.49
C ILE A 114 6.12 9.51 -10.25
N ASN A 115 7.09 8.60 -10.38
CA ASN A 115 8.28 8.86 -11.20
C ASN A 115 8.06 8.50 -12.68
N ASN A 116 9.01 8.91 -13.53
CA ASN A 116 8.93 8.65 -14.97
C ASN A 116 9.05 7.17 -15.33
N HIS A 117 9.75 6.36 -14.52
CA HIS A 117 9.88 4.92 -14.76
C HIS A 117 8.53 4.23 -14.56
N CYS A 118 7.83 4.52 -13.47
CA CYS A 118 6.46 4.06 -13.20
C CYS A 118 5.48 4.52 -14.30
N ARG A 119 5.57 5.79 -14.72
CA ARG A 119 4.71 6.32 -15.78
C ARG A 119 4.87 5.58 -17.11
N ASN A 120 6.11 5.20 -17.44
CA ASN A 120 6.47 4.64 -18.74
C ASN A 120 6.73 3.12 -18.70
N CYS A 121 6.39 2.43 -17.60
CA CYS A 121 6.68 1.00 -17.45
C CYS A 121 5.79 0.12 -18.34
N GLU A 122 4.61 0.62 -18.70
CA GLU A 122 3.65 0.00 -19.62
C GLU A 122 2.71 1.09 -20.16
N VAL A 123 1.79 0.73 -21.05
CA VAL A 123 0.75 1.65 -21.52
C VAL A 123 -0.45 1.57 -20.57
N TRP A 124 -0.72 2.65 -19.83
CA TRP A 124 -1.85 2.70 -18.89
C TRP A 124 -2.32 4.14 -18.64
N THR A 125 -3.57 4.28 -18.21
CA THR A 125 -4.18 5.56 -17.82
C THR A 125 -4.45 5.60 -16.33
N GLU A 126 -5.00 4.50 -15.81
CA GLU A 126 -5.46 4.37 -14.44
C GLU A 126 -5.26 2.93 -13.99
N LYS A 127 -4.93 2.75 -12.72
CA LYS A 127 -4.84 1.44 -12.06
C LYS A 127 -5.45 1.51 -10.68
N ASP A 128 -6.09 0.42 -10.27
CA ASP A 128 -6.45 0.23 -8.87
C ASP A 128 -5.18 0.12 -8.03
N ILE A 129 -5.28 0.47 -6.75
CA ILE A 129 -4.20 0.37 -5.77
C ILE A 129 -4.60 -0.57 -4.65
N ILE A 130 -3.72 -1.50 -4.31
CA ILE A 130 -3.85 -2.41 -3.18
C ILE A 130 -2.93 -1.88 -2.08
N TYR A 131 -3.51 -1.53 -0.93
CA TYR A 131 -2.77 -1.27 0.29
C TYR A 131 -2.43 -2.58 0.98
N ALA A 132 -1.15 -2.95 0.98
CA ALA A 132 -0.61 -4.11 1.67
C ALA A 132 -0.01 -3.69 3.02
N ILE A 133 -0.83 -3.76 4.08
CA ILE A 133 -0.47 -3.27 5.42
C ILE A 133 -0.07 -4.45 6.30
N GLY A 134 1.22 -4.58 6.58
CA GLY A 134 1.77 -5.63 7.43
C GLY A 134 1.99 -5.15 8.86
N HIS A 135 1.51 -5.90 9.85
CA HIS A 135 1.84 -5.69 11.26
C HIS A 135 2.97 -6.63 11.68
N VAL A 136 4.14 -6.04 11.96
CA VAL A 136 5.31 -6.74 12.51
C VAL A 136 5.56 -6.15 13.89
N PRO A 137 5.12 -6.80 15.00
CA PRO A 137 5.22 -6.23 16.33
C PRO A 137 6.62 -5.70 16.65
N LYS A 138 6.69 -4.63 17.44
CA LYS A 138 7.97 -4.06 17.87
C LYS A 138 8.87 -5.12 18.49
N ASN A 139 10.14 -5.14 18.12
CA ASN A 139 11.14 -6.14 18.51
C ASN A 139 10.81 -7.58 18.09
N SER A 140 9.82 -7.78 17.21
CA SER A 140 9.53 -9.06 16.57
C SER A 140 10.09 -9.07 15.16
N LYS A 141 10.41 -10.28 14.67
CA LYS A 141 10.66 -10.55 13.25
C LYS A 141 9.49 -11.32 12.64
N THR A 142 8.34 -11.38 13.29
CA THR A 142 7.21 -12.16 12.82
C THR A 142 6.13 -11.24 12.29
N LEU A 143 5.65 -11.51 11.08
CA LEU A 143 4.46 -10.89 10.54
C LEU A 143 3.23 -11.46 11.27
N SER A 144 2.56 -10.65 12.07
CA SER A 144 1.37 -11.05 12.84
C SER A 144 0.07 -10.87 12.05
N SER A 145 0.06 -9.92 11.11
CA SER A 145 -1.03 -9.84 10.13
C SER A 145 -0.62 -9.13 8.86
N LEU A 146 -1.35 -9.42 7.79
CA LEU A 146 -1.30 -8.71 6.53
C LEU A 146 -2.72 -8.34 6.12
N TRP A 147 -2.94 -7.05 5.87
CA TRP A 147 -4.19 -6.55 5.31
C TRP A 147 -3.96 -6.18 3.84
N LEU A 148 -4.83 -6.66 2.96
CA LEU A 148 -4.82 -6.35 1.53
C LEU A 148 -6.14 -5.66 1.16
N ILE A 149 -6.11 -4.34 0.94
CA ILE A 149 -7.33 -3.53 0.82
C ILE A 149 -7.24 -2.64 -0.41
N TYR A 150 -8.29 -2.61 -1.21
CA TYR A 150 -8.35 -1.69 -2.33
C TYR A 150 -8.49 -0.24 -1.87
N GLY A 151 -7.71 0.65 -2.48
CA GLY A 151 -7.76 2.09 -2.21
C GLY A 151 -9.16 2.68 -2.42
N SER A 152 -9.92 2.17 -3.38
CA SER A 152 -11.28 2.63 -3.70
C SER A 152 -12.30 2.49 -2.57
N ILE A 153 -12.00 1.71 -1.53
CA ILE A 153 -12.82 1.58 -0.32
C ILE A 153 -12.10 2.06 0.95
N TYR A 154 -10.82 2.43 0.86
CA TYR A 154 -10.00 2.82 2.00
C TYR A 154 -9.59 4.30 2.02
N ALA A 155 -9.52 4.92 0.84
CA ALA A 155 -9.19 6.32 0.65
C ALA A 155 -10.26 6.98 -0.22
N ALA A 156 -10.57 8.25 0.07
CA ALA A 156 -11.41 9.06 -0.78
C ALA A 156 -10.75 9.36 -2.14
N ASP A 157 -11.50 9.96 -3.05
CA ASP A 157 -11.02 10.40 -4.34
C ASP A 157 -10.01 11.56 -4.20
N GLU A 158 -9.16 11.72 -5.23
CA GLU A 158 -8.01 12.65 -5.19
C GLU A 158 -8.44 14.12 -5.00
N ASP A 159 -9.65 14.47 -5.42
CA ASP A 159 -10.25 15.80 -5.29
C ASP A 159 -10.47 16.21 -3.82
N VAL A 160 -10.80 15.29 -2.93
CA VAL A 160 -10.95 15.55 -1.49
C VAL A 160 -9.64 16.08 -0.91
N TYR A 161 -8.52 15.46 -1.24
CA TYR A 161 -7.20 15.84 -0.71
C TYR A 161 -6.62 17.06 -1.42
N THR A 162 -6.79 17.14 -2.75
CA THR A 162 -6.28 18.27 -3.52
C THR A 162 -7.08 19.54 -3.27
N GLY A 163 -8.38 19.45 -3.01
CA GLY A 163 -9.20 20.59 -2.58
C GLY A 163 -8.74 21.19 -1.25
N LEU A 164 -8.38 20.33 -0.27
CA LEU A 164 -7.77 20.80 0.99
C LEU A 164 -6.42 21.49 0.74
N LYS A 165 -5.57 20.89 -0.11
CA LYS A 165 -4.30 21.51 -0.51
C LYS A 165 -4.52 22.91 -1.09
N SER A 166 -5.39 23.05 -2.09
CA SER A 166 -5.68 24.34 -2.73
C SER A 166 -6.16 25.38 -1.72
N THR A 167 -7.09 24.99 -0.84
CA THR A 167 -7.62 25.88 0.21
C THR A 167 -6.52 26.41 1.13
N ILE A 168 -5.58 25.54 1.55
CA ILE A 168 -4.45 25.93 2.41
C ILE A 168 -3.48 26.84 1.64
N THR A 169 -3.12 26.48 0.42
CA THR A 169 -2.19 27.24 -0.42
C THR A 169 -2.73 28.63 -0.73
N GLU A 170 -3.98 28.76 -1.16
CA GLU A 170 -4.65 30.04 -1.42
C GLU A 170 -4.70 30.92 -0.16
N SER A 171 -4.93 30.33 1.01
CA SER A 171 -4.95 31.08 2.27
C SER A 171 -3.57 31.67 2.61
N LEU A 172 -2.49 30.92 2.35
CA LEU A 172 -1.12 31.38 2.59
C LEU A 172 -0.69 32.44 1.58
N GLU A 173 -1.03 32.27 0.31
CA GLU A 173 -0.73 33.23 -0.77
C GLU A 173 -1.39 34.60 -0.54
N ASN A 174 -2.61 34.61 0.01
CA ASN A 174 -3.35 35.84 0.26
C ASN A 174 -2.96 36.54 1.57
N THR A 175 -1.94 36.07 2.30
CA THR A 175 -1.47 36.69 3.54
C THR A 175 -0.34 37.70 3.24
N PRO A 176 -0.56 39.03 3.37
CA PRO A 176 0.38 40.04 2.87
C PRO A 176 1.77 40.04 3.51
N GLU A 177 1.90 39.51 4.73
CA GLU A 177 3.15 39.47 5.49
C GLU A 177 4.02 38.24 5.16
N ILE A 178 3.53 37.32 4.32
CA ILE A 178 4.18 36.06 4.01
C ILE A 178 4.72 36.10 2.57
N ASP A 179 6.03 35.98 2.40
CA ASP A 179 6.64 35.72 1.09
C ASP A 179 6.47 34.22 0.76
N PHE A 180 5.40 33.88 0.06
CA PHE A 180 5.07 32.50 -0.26
C PHE A 180 5.48 32.11 -1.69
N SER A 181 5.92 30.87 -1.85
CA SER A 181 6.11 30.23 -3.16
C SER A 181 5.46 28.85 -3.18
N GLU A 182 4.64 28.60 -4.20
CA GLU A 182 4.02 27.30 -4.41
C GLU A 182 5.08 26.21 -4.69
N THR A 183 4.80 24.99 -4.24
CA THR A 183 5.60 23.81 -4.56
C THR A 183 4.69 22.62 -4.93
N LYS A 184 5.28 21.51 -5.39
CA LYS A 184 4.52 20.28 -5.67
C LYS A 184 3.76 19.74 -4.44
N GLU A 185 4.26 20.01 -3.23
CA GLU A 185 3.62 19.62 -1.96
C GLU A 185 2.62 20.69 -1.51
N LEU A 186 2.91 21.51 -0.48
CA LEU A 186 2.05 22.62 -0.07
C LEU A 186 2.66 23.98 -0.46
N GLY A 187 3.94 24.21 -0.14
CA GLY A 187 4.58 25.48 -0.45
C GLY A 187 5.86 25.73 0.33
N ARG A 188 6.38 26.95 0.22
CA ARG A 188 7.53 27.42 0.98
C ARG A 188 7.32 28.88 1.35
N VAL A 189 7.58 29.23 2.60
CA VAL A 189 7.70 30.62 3.05
C VAL A 189 9.15 31.03 2.96
N ASN A 190 9.45 32.09 2.23
CA ASN A 190 10.80 32.58 2.00
C ASN A 190 11.17 33.66 3.03
N PHE A 191 12.48 33.86 3.22
CA PHE A 191 13.04 35.01 3.94
C PHE A 191 12.48 35.21 5.37
N VAL A 192 12.36 34.11 6.12
CA VAL A 192 11.70 34.08 7.44
C VAL A 192 12.48 34.86 8.51
N ASP A 193 13.80 34.95 8.38
CA ASP A 193 14.67 35.65 9.34
C ASP A 193 15.04 37.07 8.86
N PRO A 194 15.46 37.98 9.77
CA PRO A 194 15.81 39.36 9.41
C PRO A 194 16.94 39.51 8.37
N LEU A 195 17.84 38.53 8.25
CA LEU A 195 18.91 38.52 7.26
C LEU A 195 18.46 37.93 5.91
N LYS A 196 17.22 37.42 5.83
CA LYS A 196 16.60 36.84 4.62
C LYS A 196 17.38 35.65 4.05
N ILE A 197 17.89 34.77 4.90
CA ILE A 197 18.68 33.59 4.47
C ILE A 197 17.98 32.25 4.77
N THR A 198 16.86 32.27 5.48
CA THR A 198 16.11 31.09 5.92
C THR A 198 14.77 31.00 5.21
N ASN A 199 14.44 29.81 4.70
CA ASN A 199 13.14 29.51 4.10
C ASN A 199 12.49 28.33 4.83
N MET A 200 11.21 28.44 5.17
CA MET A 200 10.42 27.38 5.79
C MET A 200 9.67 26.59 4.71
N ARG A 201 10.00 25.31 4.56
CA ARG A 201 9.26 24.40 3.67
C ARG A 201 8.01 23.89 4.36
N ILE A 202 6.87 23.94 3.68
CA ILE A 202 5.57 23.42 4.15
C ILE A 202 5.24 22.15 3.37
N ARG A 203 5.00 21.06 4.08
CA ARG A 203 4.69 19.73 3.52
C ARG A 203 3.54 19.12 4.32
N GLY A 204 2.62 18.44 3.65
CA GLY A 204 1.58 17.65 4.32
C GLY A 204 2.15 16.33 4.80
N MET A 205 1.80 15.93 6.02
CA MET A 205 1.98 14.57 6.51
C MET A 205 0.60 13.98 6.74
N TRP A 206 0.22 12.99 5.95
CA TRP A 206 -1.09 12.37 6.09
C TRP A 206 -1.01 11.22 7.09
N LEU A 207 -1.96 11.21 8.01
CA LEU A 207 -2.11 10.16 9.02
C LEU A 207 -3.38 9.38 8.69
N LEU A 208 -3.21 8.22 8.08
CA LEU A 208 -4.33 7.36 7.69
C LEU A 208 -4.60 6.35 8.82
N GLN A 209 -5.85 6.24 9.26
CA GLN A 209 -6.21 5.25 10.28
C GLN A 209 -5.94 3.83 9.75
N PRO A 210 -5.35 2.93 10.55
CA PRO A 210 -5.02 1.58 10.09
C PRO A 210 -6.28 0.75 9.84
N PRO A 211 -6.19 -0.30 9.01
CA PRO A 211 -7.36 -1.11 8.65
C PRO A 211 -8.11 -1.70 9.83
N VAL A 212 -7.39 -2.14 10.87
CA VAL A 212 -7.97 -2.73 12.07
C VAL A 212 -8.97 -1.78 12.77
N LYS A 213 -8.77 -0.46 12.62
CA LYS A 213 -9.69 0.55 13.16
C LYS A 213 -10.76 0.91 12.16
N VAL A 214 -10.39 1.08 10.89
CA VAL A 214 -11.34 1.49 9.84
C VAL A 214 -12.40 0.43 9.60
N TYR A 215 -12.05 -0.85 9.74
CA TYR A 215 -12.91 -1.99 9.45
C TYR A 215 -13.21 -2.83 10.70
N ASP A 216 -13.19 -2.24 11.89
CA ASP A 216 -13.52 -2.96 13.14
C ASP A 216 -14.95 -3.54 13.11
N TYR A 217 -15.90 -2.84 12.49
CA TYR A 217 -17.27 -3.31 12.29
C TYR A 217 -17.40 -4.47 11.29
N VAL A 218 -16.35 -4.78 10.54
CA VAL A 218 -16.28 -5.88 9.58
C VAL A 218 -15.54 -7.07 10.18
N TYR A 219 -14.33 -6.82 10.69
CA TYR A 219 -13.43 -7.86 11.15
C TYR A 219 -12.84 -7.51 12.50
N GLN A 220 -13.03 -8.40 13.47
CA GLN A 220 -12.50 -8.27 14.82
C GLN A 220 -11.14 -8.98 14.91
N TYR A 221 -10.07 -8.20 14.95
CA TYR A 221 -8.71 -8.72 15.05
C TYR A 221 -8.50 -9.54 16.32
N SER A 222 -7.97 -10.76 16.17
CA SER A 222 -7.68 -11.66 17.30
C SER A 222 -6.20 -11.63 17.66
N ASN A 223 -5.86 -11.28 18.89
CA ASN A 223 -4.48 -11.37 19.40
C ASN A 223 -4.03 -12.82 19.67
N ASN A 224 -4.95 -13.80 19.61
CA ASN A 224 -4.65 -15.20 19.91
C ASN A 224 -4.12 -15.96 18.67
N LEU A 225 -4.29 -15.40 17.48
CA LEU A 225 -3.81 -15.99 16.24
C LEU A 225 -2.37 -15.58 15.98
N LYS A 226 -1.55 -16.53 15.52
CA LYS A 226 -0.14 -16.27 15.17
C LYS A 226 -0.01 -15.38 13.93
N PHE A 227 -0.92 -15.56 12.98
CA PHE A 227 -1.00 -14.81 11.73
C PHE A 227 -2.46 -14.67 11.29
N GLN A 228 -2.80 -13.52 10.72
CA GLN A 228 -4.11 -13.23 10.11
C GLN A 228 -3.90 -12.51 8.77
N LEU A 229 -4.47 -13.06 7.70
CA LEU A 229 -4.56 -12.40 6.40
C LEU A 229 -6.00 -11.91 6.21
N VAL A 230 -6.19 -10.61 6.04
CA VAL A 230 -7.51 -10.02 5.81
C VAL A 230 -7.49 -9.28 4.48
N ALA A 231 -8.35 -9.70 3.55
CA ALA A 231 -8.50 -9.05 2.26
C ALA A 231 -9.91 -8.45 2.14
N ILE A 232 -10.00 -7.17 1.77
CA ILE A 232 -11.29 -6.52 1.50
C ILE A 232 -11.27 -6.02 0.05
N ILE A 233 -12.08 -6.68 -0.78
CA ILE A 233 -12.09 -6.53 -2.23
C ILE A 233 -13.48 -6.03 -2.67
N PRO A 234 -13.59 -4.93 -3.44
CA PRO A 234 -14.87 -4.52 -3.99
C PRO A 234 -15.47 -5.64 -4.85
N ILE A 235 -16.75 -5.98 -4.68
CA ILE A 235 -17.40 -7.08 -5.41
C ILE A 235 -17.23 -6.94 -6.93
N LYS A 236 -17.35 -5.72 -7.47
CA LYS A 236 -17.11 -5.47 -8.90
C LYS A 236 -15.69 -5.84 -9.33
N LYS A 237 -14.70 -5.58 -8.47
CA LYS A 237 -13.29 -5.93 -8.70
C LYS A 237 -13.09 -7.44 -8.59
N TYR A 238 -13.63 -8.07 -7.55
CA TYR A 238 -13.58 -9.52 -7.37
C TYR A 238 -14.10 -10.25 -8.62
N ASN A 239 -15.29 -9.86 -9.08
CA ASN A 239 -15.93 -10.45 -10.27
C ASN A 239 -15.19 -10.17 -11.58
N SER A 240 -14.30 -9.17 -11.62
CA SER A 240 -13.48 -8.88 -12.80
C SER A 240 -12.27 -9.81 -12.93
N PHE A 241 -11.90 -10.54 -11.88
CA PHE A 241 -10.77 -11.46 -11.95
C PHE A 241 -11.09 -12.71 -12.80
N PRO A 242 -10.05 -13.32 -13.40
CA PRO A 242 -10.19 -14.58 -14.11
C PRO A 242 -10.92 -15.63 -13.27
N ILE A 243 -11.80 -16.39 -13.91
CA ILE A 243 -12.55 -17.46 -13.25
C ILE A 243 -11.62 -18.48 -12.59
N GLU A 244 -10.46 -18.76 -13.18
CA GLU A 244 -9.44 -19.66 -12.61
C GLU A 244 -8.93 -19.16 -11.25
N SER A 245 -8.65 -17.86 -11.11
CA SER A 245 -8.19 -17.28 -9.84
C SER A 245 -9.29 -17.31 -8.78
N ARG A 246 -10.54 -17.07 -9.16
CA ARG A 246 -11.70 -17.18 -8.25
C ARG A 246 -11.94 -18.61 -7.81
N ASN A 247 -11.94 -19.56 -8.74
CA ASN A 247 -12.11 -20.98 -8.44
C ASN A 247 -10.98 -21.52 -7.53
N LYS A 248 -9.74 -21.03 -7.67
CA LYS A 248 -8.64 -21.43 -6.79
C LYS A 248 -8.90 -21.06 -5.34
N ILE A 249 -9.29 -19.81 -5.07
CA ILE A 249 -9.53 -19.35 -3.69
C ILE A 249 -10.83 -19.93 -3.13
N GLU A 250 -11.90 -20.00 -3.93
CA GLU A 250 -13.19 -20.60 -3.54
C GLU A 250 -13.08 -22.12 -3.30
N GLY A 251 -12.12 -22.77 -3.95
CA GLY A 251 -11.84 -24.21 -3.83
C GLY A 251 -10.71 -24.56 -2.86
N LEU A 252 -10.17 -23.61 -2.10
CA LEU A 252 -9.21 -23.90 -1.04
C LEU A 252 -9.90 -24.68 0.09
N ASP A 253 -9.43 -25.89 0.36
CA ASP A 253 -9.88 -26.73 1.48
C ASP A 253 -9.13 -26.33 2.77
N ASP A 254 -9.40 -25.12 3.26
CA ASP A 254 -8.83 -24.59 4.51
C ASP A 254 -9.97 -24.16 5.45
N GLU A 255 -10.10 -24.84 6.59
CA GLU A 255 -11.10 -24.56 7.62
C GLU A 255 -10.97 -23.15 8.24
N ASN A 256 -9.81 -22.50 8.07
CA ASN A 256 -9.53 -21.15 8.57
C ASN A 256 -9.82 -20.06 7.52
N LEU A 257 -10.20 -20.44 6.30
CA LEU A 257 -10.59 -19.50 5.25
C LEU A 257 -12.08 -19.15 5.36
N ASN A 258 -12.37 -17.87 5.54
CA ASN A 258 -13.73 -17.33 5.44
C ASN A 258 -13.81 -16.37 4.25
N ILE A 259 -14.82 -16.56 3.40
CA ILE A 259 -15.14 -15.66 2.29
C ILE A 259 -16.60 -15.26 2.42
N GLU A 260 -16.86 -13.97 2.55
CA GLU A 260 -18.20 -13.44 2.77
C GLU A 260 -18.44 -12.12 2.03
N ASP A 261 -19.67 -11.93 1.59
CA ASP A 261 -20.13 -10.65 1.04
C ASP A 261 -20.58 -9.73 2.18
N ILE A 262 -19.91 -8.58 2.28
CA ILE A 262 -20.12 -7.60 3.35
C ILE A 262 -20.35 -6.19 2.79
N LYS A 263 -20.99 -5.33 3.59
CA LYS A 263 -21.11 -3.90 3.29
C LYS A 263 -20.03 -3.12 4.04
N VAL A 264 -19.30 -2.29 3.30
CA VAL A 264 -18.31 -1.36 3.88
C VAL A 264 -18.74 0.09 3.66
N LYS A 265 -18.28 0.98 4.54
CA LYS A 265 -18.46 2.42 4.40
C LYS A 265 -17.76 2.93 3.14
N ASN A 266 -18.38 3.89 2.45
CA ASN A 266 -17.80 4.53 1.29
C ASN A 266 -16.97 5.76 1.72
N PRO A 267 -15.67 5.82 1.40
CA PRO A 267 -14.81 6.93 1.83
C PRO A 267 -15.16 8.28 1.20
N ASN A 268 -15.94 8.31 0.12
CA ASN A 268 -16.39 9.53 -0.56
C ASN A 268 -17.73 10.08 -0.06
N THR A 269 -18.39 9.41 0.88
CA THR A 269 -19.65 9.89 1.48
C THR A 269 -19.46 10.10 2.96
N LEU A 270 -19.69 11.33 3.42
CA LEU A 270 -19.91 11.62 4.83
C LEU A 270 -21.18 10.86 5.25
N CYS A 271 -21.02 9.84 6.09
CA CYS A 271 -22.14 9.16 6.74
C CYS A 271 -22.88 10.11 7.67
#